data_AF-A0A4P6P591-F1
#
_entry.id   AF-A0A4P6P591-F1
#
_cell.length_a   1.000
_cell.length_b   1.000
_cell.length_c   1.000
_cell.angle_alpha   90.00
_cell.angle_beta   90.00
_cell.angle_gamma   90.00
#
_symmetry.space_group_name_H-M   'P 1'
#
loop_
_entity.id
_entity.type
_entity.pdbx_description
1 polymer ?
#
loop_
_entity_poly.entity_id
_entity_poly.type
_entity_poly.pdbx_seq_one_letter_code
_entity_poly.pdbx_strand_id
1 'polypeptide(L)'
;MKYSVKNKAQQGFTLIELVVVIVILGILAVTAAPKFINLQDDARTATLQGVKAAIESSTALVYSKSLIAGNESDGTGTKAVPIDATNNAIATVFGYPIAEPFDTTTPAPITAGSIANALDIDIAANAANPTTEFVYVEFAADNAVGIYLATTVPGTPALNDDCSVTYTTSTGVGVKPVIAVNECS
;
A
#
# COMPACT_ATOMS: atom_id res chain seq x y z
N MET A 1 48.23 54.69 0.37
CA MET A 1 48.48 53.36 -0.21
C MET A 1 47.38 53.06 -1.22
N LYS A 2 47.68 52.93 -2.52
CA LYS A 2 46.70 52.57 -3.57
C LYS A 2 46.88 51.08 -3.89
N TYR A 3 45.85 50.26 -3.66
CA TYR A 3 45.86 48.85 -4.04
C TYR A 3 45.38 48.73 -5.49
N SER A 4 46.26 48.25 -6.37
CA SER A 4 45.97 48.02 -7.79
C SER A 4 45.40 46.62 -7.97
N VAL A 5 44.10 46.53 -8.26
CA VAL A 5 43.44 45.28 -8.63
C VAL A 5 43.81 44.95 -10.08
N LYS A 6 44.62 43.91 -10.30
CA LYS A 6 44.89 43.36 -11.63
C LYS A 6 43.62 42.69 -12.15
N ASN A 7 43.06 43.22 -13.24
CA ASN A 7 41.92 42.64 -13.92
C ASN A 7 42.36 41.33 -14.59
N LYS A 8 41.89 40.17 -14.11
CA LYS A 8 42.12 38.89 -14.80
C LYS A 8 41.22 38.87 -16.03
N ALA A 9 41.78 38.58 -17.20
CA ALA A 9 40.98 38.42 -18.41
C ALA A 9 39.97 37.28 -18.20
N GLN A 10 38.68 37.61 -18.26
CA GLN A 10 37.60 36.62 -18.23
C GLN A 10 37.66 35.84 -19.54
N GLN A 11 38.15 34.60 -19.49
CA GLN A 11 38.04 33.69 -20.63
C GLN A 11 36.56 33.30 -20.76
N GLY A 12 35.88 33.85 -21.75
CA GLY A 12 34.50 33.49 -22.07
C GLY A 12 34.42 32.07 -22.60
N PHE A 13 33.36 31.35 -22.23
CA PHE A 13 33.01 30.06 -22.82
C PHE A 13 32.79 30.21 -24.33
N THR A 14 33.24 29.24 -25.12
CA THR A 14 32.99 29.23 -26.55
C THR A 14 31.53 28.85 -26.84
N LEU A 15 30.92 29.42 -27.89
CA LEU A 15 29.56 29.02 -28.29
C LEU A 15 29.49 27.53 -28.63
N ILE A 16 30.58 26.96 -29.18
CA ILE A 16 30.64 25.55 -29.53
C ILE A 16 30.67 24.63 -28.30
N GLU A 17 31.34 25.01 -27.20
CA GLU A 17 31.28 24.25 -25.94
C GLU A 17 29.86 24.13 -25.43
N LEU A 18 29.11 25.24 -25.44
CA LEU A 18 27.73 25.23 -24.96
C LEU A 18 26.84 24.35 -25.85
N VAL A 19 27.01 24.42 -27.17
CA VAL A 19 26.26 23.59 -28.13
C VAL A 19 26.58 22.11 -27.94
N VAL A 20 27.85 21.73 -27.78
CA VAL A 20 28.23 20.32 -27.59
C VAL A 20 27.65 19.78 -26.28
N VAL A 21 27.65 20.55 -25.20
CA VAL A 21 27.08 20.12 -23.91
C VAL A 21 25.59 19.83 -24.02
N ILE A 22 24.80 20.72 -24.62
CA ILE A 22 23.35 20.50 -24.75
C ILE A 22 23.03 19.31 -25.68
N VAL A 23 23.85 19.06 -26.69
CA VAL A 23 23.70 17.89 -27.58
C VAL A 23 23.97 16.60 -26.82
N ILE A 24 25.04 16.54 -26.01
CA ILE A 24 25.35 15.36 -25.19
C ILE A 24 24.24 15.12 -24.16
N LEU A 25 23.79 16.17 -23.45
CA LEU A 25 22.67 16.07 -22.51
C LEU A 25 21.38 15.61 -23.19
N GLY A 26 21.12 16.05 -24.42
CA GLY A 26 19.97 15.61 -25.22
C GLY A 26 19.98 14.10 -25.50
N ILE A 27 21.13 13.55 -25.90
CA ILE A 27 21.28 12.10 -26.16
C ILE A 27 21.11 11.28 -24.87
N LEU A 28 21.71 11.74 -23.76
CA LEU A 28 21.59 11.07 -22.47
C LEU A 28 20.14 11.10 -21.95
N ALA A 29 19.42 12.21 -22.14
CA ALA A 29 18.04 12.33 -21.71
C ALA A 29 17.10 11.36 -22.46
N VAL A 30 17.23 11.27 -23.79
CA VAL A 30 16.37 10.39 -24.62
C VAL A 30 16.59 8.92 -24.29
N THR A 31 17.82 8.52 -23.98
CA THR A 31 18.15 7.13 -23.64
C THR A 31 17.80 6.76 -22.20
N ALA A 32 17.84 7.72 -21.26
CA ALA A 32 17.53 7.48 -19.86
C ALA A 32 16.03 7.54 -19.52
N ALA A 33 15.26 8.38 -20.21
CA ALA A 33 13.85 8.64 -19.88
C ALA A 33 12.96 7.38 -19.88
N PRO A 34 13.01 6.47 -20.88
CA PRO A 34 12.18 5.26 -20.85
C PRO A 34 12.52 4.33 -19.70
N LYS A 35 13.80 4.23 -19.32
CA LYS A 35 14.24 3.39 -18.20
C LYS A 35 13.79 3.97 -16.86
N PHE A 36 13.78 5.29 -16.71
CA PHE A 36 13.35 5.95 -15.48
C PHE A 36 11.85 5.79 -15.18
N ILE A 37 11.01 5.68 -16.23
CA ILE A 37 9.57 5.42 -16.07
C ILE A 37 9.34 4.01 -15.52
N ASN A 38 9.88 2.98 -16.18
CA ASN A 38 9.74 1.59 -15.72
C ASN A 38 10.25 1.37 -14.28
N LEU A 39 11.35 2.04 -13.89
CA LEU A 39 11.88 1.93 -12.52
C LEU A 39 10.92 2.49 -11.44
N GLN A 40 10.06 3.45 -11.78
CA GLN A 40 9.08 3.97 -10.83
C GLN A 40 7.95 2.96 -10.61
N ASP A 41 7.47 2.31 -11.67
CA ASP A 41 6.41 1.30 -11.58
C ASP A 41 6.91 0.02 -10.91
N ASP A 42 8.15 -0.39 -11.19
CA ASP A 42 8.85 -1.46 -10.46
C ASP A 42 8.97 -1.14 -8.96
N ALA A 43 9.35 0.10 -8.63
CA ALA A 43 9.48 0.53 -7.24
C ALA A 43 8.14 0.55 -6.50
N ARG A 44 7.08 1.03 -7.14
CA ARG A 44 5.72 1.00 -6.58
C ARG A 44 5.24 -0.43 -6.37
N THR A 45 5.43 -1.30 -7.37
CA THR A 45 5.08 -2.72 -7.28
C THR A 45 5.85 -3.40 -6.15
N ALA A 46 7.14 -3.10 -5.96
CA ALA A 46 7.94 -3.61 -4.85
C ALA A 46 7.41 -3.13 -3.48
N THR A 47 6.97 -1.87 -3.36
CA THR A 47 6.30 -1.39 -2.14
C THR A 47 5.02 -2.15 -1.85
N LEU A 48 4.17 -2.38 -2.87
CA LEU A 48 2.94 -3.17 -2.74
C LEU A 48 3.22 -4.63 -2.37
N GLN A 49 4.30 -5.22 -2.88
CA GLN A 49 4.76 -6.55 -2.44
C GLN A 49 5.15 -6.55 -0.94
N GLY A 50 5.76 -5.47 -0.46
CA GLY A 50 6.02 -5.25 0.96
C GLY A 50 4.73 -5.21 1.80
N VAL A 51 3.71 -4.49 1.32
CA VAL A 51 2.38 -4.45 1.95
C VAL A 51 1.75 -5.84 1.97
N LYS A 52 1.78 -6.59 0.86
CA LYS A 52 1.31 -7.99 0.82
C LYS A 52 1.98 -8.84 1.89
N ALA A 53 3.31 -8.77 2.03
CA ALA A 53 4.03 -9.53 3.05
C ALA A 53 3.61 -9.16 4.48
N ALA A 54 3.35 -7.86 4.73
CA ALA A 54 2.83 -7.40 6.02
C ALA A 54 1.43 -7.97 6.31
N ILE A 55 0.54 -7.97 5.31
CA ILE A 55 -0.80 -8.59 5.43
C ILE A 55 -0.67 -10.09 5.71
N GLU A 56 0.14 -10.82 4.92
CA GLU A 56 0.35 -12.27 5.13
C GLU A 56 0.84 -12.58 6.54
N SER A 57 1.81 -11.81 7.04
CA SER A 57 2.34 -11.96 8.39
C SER A 57 1.28 -11.67 9.45
N SER A 58 0.53 -10.58 9.31
CA SER A 58 -0.51 -10.20 10.27
C SER A 58 -1.68 -11.20 10.28
N THR A 59 -2.12 -11.63 9.11
CA THR A 59 -3.12 -12.71 8.94
C THR A 59 -2.69 -14.00 9.63
N ALA A 60 -1.41 -14.40 9.52
CA ALA A 60 -0.91 -15.59 10.19
C ALA A 60 -0.90 -15.45 11.72
N LEU A 61 -0.57 -14.27 12.25
CA LEU A 61 -0.60 -14.01 13.70
C LEU A 61 -2.01 -14.04 14.27
N VAL A 62 -2.96 -13.39 13.59
CA VAL A 62 -4.37 -13.41 14.00
C VAL A 62 -4.92 -14.84 13.93
N TYR A 63 -4.63 -15.57 12.85
CA TYR A 63 -5.04 -16.96 12.71
C TYR A 63 -4.50 -17.85 13.84
N SER A 64 -3.23 -17.69 14.20
CA SER A 64 -2.60 -18.44 15.30
C SER A 64 -3.29 -18.19 16.63
N LYS A 65 -3.61 -16.94 16.94
CA LYS A 65 -4.37 -16.58 18.15
C LYS A 65 -5.82 -17.08 18.08
N SER A 66 -6.43 -17.09 16.90
CA SER A 66 -7.79 -17.57 16.67
C SER A 66 -7.92 -19.09 16.88
N LEU A 67 -6.90 -19.85 16.46
CA LEU A 67 -6.80 -21.29 16.74
C LEU A 67 -6.70 -21.59 18.24
N ILE A 68 -5.94 -20.78 18.99
CA ILE A 68 -5.84 -20.93 20.45
C ILE A 68 -7.21 -20.65 21.11
N ALA A 69 -7.97 -19.72 20.55
CA ALA A 69 -9.32 -19.38 21.01
C ALA A 69 -10.41 -20.36 20.52
N GLY A 70 -10.11 -21.28 19.60
CA GLY A 70 -11.07 -22.24 19.05
C GLY A 70 -12.06 -21.63 18.05
N ASN A 71 -11.67 -20.57 17.35
CA ASN A 71 -12.52 -19.81 16.43
C ASN A 71 -12.38 -20.27 14.96
N GLU A 72 -11.53 -21.24 14.65
CA GLU A 72 -11.18 -21.66 13.29
C GLU A 72 -12.35 -22.28 12.50
N SER A 73 -13.37 -22.75 13.21
CA SER A 73 -14.59 -23.30 12.63
C SER A 73 -15.72 -22.27 12.50
N ASP A 74 -15.55 -21.05 13.02
CA ASP A 74 -16.58 -20.01 12.97
C ASP A 74 -16.61 -19.32 11.61
N GLY A 75 -17.62 -19.62 10.80
CA GLY A 75 -17.86 -18.93 9.53
C GLY A 75 -18.72 -17.66 9.65
N THR A 76 -19.12 -17.26 10.86
CA THR A 76 -20.09 -16.17 11.05
C THR A 76 -19.45 -14.79 11.15
N GLY A 77 -18.13 -14.71 11.35
CA GLY A 77 -17.45 -13.43 11.54
C GLY A 77 -17.76 -12.75 12.87
N THR A 78 -18.42 -13.45 13.80
CA THR A 78 -18.85 -12.89 15.09
C THR A 78 -17.81 -13.04 16.19
N LYS A 79 -16.78 -13.88 15.96
CA LYS A 79 -15.66 -14.04 16.88
C LYS A 79 -14.58 -13.01 16.60
N ALA A 80 -13.90 -12.61 17.67
CA ALA A 80 -12.78 -11.69 17.59
C ALA A 80 -11.63 -12.15 18.48
N VAL A 81 -10.43 -11.69 18.13
CA VAL A 81 -9.18 -12.04 18.78
C VAL A 81 -8.45 -10.77 19.21
N PRO A 82 -8.01 -10.64 20.46
CA PRO A 82 -7.29 -9.46 20.93
C PRO A 82 -5.90 -9.35 20.31
N ILE A 83 -5.57 -8.17 19.79
CA ILE A 83 -4.26 -7.85 19.21
C ILE A 83 -3.36 -7.06 20.16
N ASP A 84 -3.93 -6.42 21.16
CA ASP A 84 -3.18 -5.74 22.22
C ASP A 84 -3.82 -5.93 23.61
N ALA A 85 -3.19 -5.35 24.63
CA ALA A 85 -3.66 -5.36 26.00
C ALA A 85 -4.76 -4.32 26.29
N THR A 86 -5.12 -3.49 25.30
CA THR A 86 -6.04 -2.36 25.41
C THR A 86 -7.42 -2.64 24.81
N ASN A 87 -7.81 -3.92 24.73
CA ASN A 87 -9.08 -4.39 24.15
C ASN A 87 -9.25 -4.10 22.65
N ASN A 88 -8.18 -3.81 21.92
CA ASN A 88 -8.25 -3.81 20.47
C ASN A 88 -8.30 -5.25 19.99
N ALA A 89 -9.31 -5.59 19.22
CA ALA A 89 -9.53 -6.94 18.73
C ALA A 89 -9.78 -6.90 17.22
N ILE A 90 -9.46 -8.01 16.56
CA ILE A 90 -9.76 -8.21 15.14
C ILE A 90 -10.82 -9.28 15.03
N ALA A 91 -11.88 -8.99 14.29
CA ALA A 91 -12.91 -9.97 14.00
C ALA A 91 -12.39 -11.01 12.99
N THR A 92 -12.82 -12.25 13.16
CA THR A 92 -12.29 -13.38 12.39
C THR A 92 -13.38 -14.24 11.78
N VAL A 93 -13.14 -14.70 10.56
CA VAL A 93 -13.93 -15.72 9.86
C VAL A 93 -13.03 -16.90 9.53
N PHE A 94 -13.46 -18.11 9.89
CA PHE A 94 -12.67 -19.34 9.82
C PHE A 94 -11.29 -19.22 10.45
N GLY A 95 -11.19 -18.40 11.50
CA GLY A 95 -9.97 -18.06 12.21
C GLY A 95 -9.14 -16.92 11.60
N TYR A 96 -9.39 -16.51 10.36
CA TYR A 96 -8.64 -15.45 9.67
C TYR A 96 -9.28 -14.07 9.86
N PRO A 97 -8.52 -12.96 9.81
CA PRO A 97 -9.10 -11.61 9.84
C PRO A 97 -10.20 -11.41 8.80
N ILE A 98 -11.21 -10.62 9.14
CA ILE A 98 -12.17 -10.15 8.15
C ILE A 98 -11.63 -8.93 7.38
N ALA A 99 -12.04 -8.78 6.13
CA ALA A 99 -11.66 -7.65 5.28
C ALA A 99 -12.35 -6.37 5.77
N GLU A 100 -13.67 -6.42 5.98
CA GLU A 100 -14.44 -5.29 6.49
C GLU A 100 -15.13 -5.65 7.80
N PRO A 101 -15.25 -4.73 8.77
CA PRO A 101 -16.03 -4.98 9.97
C PRO A 101 -17.46 -5.34 9.57
N PHE A 102 -17.95 -6.46 10.08
CA PHE A 102 -19.33 -6.90 9.89
C PHE A 102 -20.29 -5.81 10.38
N ASP A 103 -21.14 -5.36 9.46
CA ASP A 103 -22.28 -4.45 9.58
C ASP A 103 -22.78 -4.17 11.02
N THR A 104 -22.67 -2.90 11.45
CA THR A 104 -23.14 -2.38 12.73
C THR A 104 -24.67 -2.42 12.92
N THR A 105 -25.45 -2.84 11.93
CA THR A 105 -26.91 -2.99 12.04
C THR A 105 -27.37 -4.36 12.56
N THR A 106 -26.45 -5.31 12.73
CA THR A 106 -26.74 -6.63 13.31
C THR A 106 -26.19 -6.74 14.74
N PRO A 107 -26.93 -7.34 15.68
CA PRO A 107 -26.54 -7.40 17.08
C PRO A 107 -25.46 -8.46 17.31
N ALA A 108 -24.24 -8.22 16.82
CA ALA A 108 -23.02 -8.86 17.31
C ALA A 108 -22.15 -7.76 17.93
N PRO A 109 -21.80 -7.85 19.23
CA PRO A 109 -21.19 -6.77 20.00
C PRO A 109 -19.67 -6.67 19.74
N ILE A 110 -19.24 -6.66 18.49
CA ILE A 110 -17.81 -6.60 18.17
C ILE A 110 -17.38 -5.17 17.88
N THR A 111 -16.85 -4.50 18.91
CA THR A 111 -15.95 -3.34 18.81
C THR A 111 -14.58 -3.77 18.26
N ALA A 112 -14.56 -4.68 17.28
CA ALA A 112 -13.36 -5.28 16.73
C ALA A 112 -13.11 -4.71 15.33
N GLY A 113 -11.86 -4.33 15.08
CA GLY A 113 -11.41 -3.86 13.78
C GLY A 113 -11.30 -4.97 12.74
N SER A 114 -10.90 -4.58 11.53
CA SER A 114 -10.65 -5.49 10.41
C SER A 114 -9.15 -5.77 10.23
N ILE A 115 -8.78 -6.37 9.10
CA ILE A 115 -7.38 -6.49 8.68
C ILE A 115 -6.64 -5.15 8.69
N ALA A 116 -7.32 -4.01 8.49
CA ALA A 116 -6.71 -2.69 8.56
C ALA A 116 -6.07 -2.42 9.94
N ASN A 117 -6.77 -2.79 11.02
CA ASN A 117 -6.29 -2.62 12.40
C ASN A 117 -5.13 -3.56 12.73
N ALA A 118 -4.92 -4.59 11.92
CA ALA A 118 -3.83 -5.54 12.03
C ALA A 118 -2.52 -5.01 11.42
N LEU A 119 -2.59 -3.92 10.66
CA LEU A 119 -1.49 -3.32 9.92
C LEU A 119 -1.09 -2.03 10.62
N ASP A 120 0.21 -1.90 10.90
CA ASP A 120 0.81 -0.65 11.39
C ASP A 120 1.33 0.15 10.19
N ILE A 121 0.40 0.57 9.32
CA ILE A 121 0.69 1.34 8.09
C ILE A 121 -0.11 2.65 8.15
N ASP A 122 0.52 3.76 7.76
CA ASP A 122 -0.16 5.07 7.70
C ASP A 122 -1.17 5.10 6.56
N ILE A 123 -2.44 4.95 6.93
CA ILE A 123 -3.57 4.71 6.02
C ILE A 123 -4.63 5.80 6.22
N ALA A 124 -5.15 6.33 5.11
CA ALA A 124 -6.40 7.07 5.08
C ALA A 124 -7.52 6.17 4.56
N ALA A 125 -8.65 6.13 5.26
CA ALA A 125 -9.83 5.39 4.83
C ALA A 125 -10.57 6.15 3.73
N ASN A 126 -10.78 5.53 2.57
CA ASN A 126 -11.64 6.00 1.48
C ASN A 126 -11.40 7.47 1.04
N ALA A 127 -10.16 7.95 1.10
CA ALA A 127 -9.82 9.34 0.78
C ALA A 127 -9.35 9.48 -0.67
N ALA A 128 -10.01 10.33 -1.46
CA ALA A 128 -9.62 10.63 -2.85
C ALA A 128 -8.39 11.56 -2.96
N ASN A 129 -7.91 12.12 -1.84
CA ASN A 129 -6.71 12.96 -1.77
C ASN A 129 -6.10 12.88 -0.35
N PRO A 130 -5.51 11.73 0.00
CA PRO A 130 -4.99 11.51 1.34
C PRO A 130 -3.70 12.31 1.58
N THR A 131 -3.43 12.66 2.83
CA THR A 131 -2.10 13.11 3.26
C THR A 131 -1.20 11.96 3.71
N THR A 132 -1.75 10.75 3.77
CA THR A 132 -1.09 9.50 4.18
C THR A 132 -0.44 8.81 2.98
N GLU A 133 0.41 7.82 3.23
CA GLU A 133 1.11 7.08 2.18
C GLU A 133 0.18 6.12 1.43
N PHE A 134 -0.75 5.48 2.15
CA PHE A 134 -1.69 4.50 1.60
C PHE A 134 -3.15 4.92 1.78
N VAL A 135 -3.98 4.42 0.87
CA VAL A 135 -5.45 4.51 0.96
C VAL A 135 -6.03 3.12 1.04
N TYR A 136 -6.95 2.95 1.97
CA TYR A 136 -7.71 1.73 2.18
C TYR A 136 -9.13 1.91 1.63
N VAL A 137 -9.57 0.96 0.80
CA VAL A 137 -10.88 1.00 0.14
C VAL A 137 -11.63 -0.31 0.33
N GLU A 138 -12.85 -0.17 0.83
CA GLU A 138 -13.73 -1.29 1.19
C GLU A 138 -14.54 -1.77 -0.03
N PHE A 139 -14.53 -3.07 -0.30
CA PHE A 139 -15.32 -3.72 -1.34
C PHE A 139 -16.31 -4.70 -0.71
N ALA A 140 -17.36 -4.16 -0.08
CA ALA A 140 -18.32 -4.93 0.71
C ALA A 140 -19.00 -6.07 -0.08
N ALA A 141 -19.33 -5.86 -1.35
CA ALA A 141 -19.96 -6.88 -2.19
C ALA A 141 -19.08 -8.13 -2.41
N ASP A 142 -17.75 -7.96 -2.32
CA ASP A 142 -16.75 -8.99 -2.56
C ASP A 142 -16.11 -9.51 -1.26
N ASN A 143 -16.55 -9.02 -0.10
CA ASN A 143 -15.91 -9.25 1.21
C ASN A 143 -14.39 -9.06 1.16
N ALA A 144 -13.98 -7.97 0.53
CA ALA A 144 -12.58 -7.67 0.24
C ALA A 144 -12.25 -6.21 0.51
N VAL A 145 -10.95 -5.93 0.58
CA VAL A 145 -10.39 -4.58 0.65
C VAL A 145 -9.25 -4.45 -0.36
N GLY A 146 -9.12 -3.28 -0.98
CA GLY A 146 -7.91 -2.85 -1.68
C GLY A 146 -7.11 -1.82 -0.90
N ILE A 147 -5.80 -1.95 -0.92
CA ILE A 147 -4.83 -0.96 -0.44
C ILE A 147 -4.11 -0.38 -1.66
N TYR A 148 -4.12 0.94 -1.76
CA TYR A 148 -3.55 1.70 -2.86
C TYR A 148 -2.48 2.64 -2.34
N LEU A 149 -1.51 2.99 -3.19
CA LEU A 149 -0.66 4.14 -2.94
C LEU A 149 -1.50 5.41 -3.10
N ALA A 150 -1.34 6.38 -2.21
CA ALA A 150 -2.07 7.65 -2.25
C ALA A 150 -2.08 8.36 -3.61
N THR A 151 -1.01 8.21 -4.38
CA THR A 151 -0.83 8.86 -5.68
C THR A 151 -1.46 8.10 -6.86
N THR A 152 -1.94 6.88 -6.65
CA THR A 152 -2.44 5.99 -7.71
C THR A 152 -3.91 5.62 -7.55
N VAL A 153 -4.58 6.11 -6.50
CA VAL A 153 -6.00 5.81 -6.26
C VAL A 153 -6.85 6.40 -7.40
N PRO A 154 -7.58 5.59 -8.17
CA PRO A 154 -8.48 6.09 -9.20
C PRO A 154 -9.72 6.74 -8.57
N GLY A 155 -10.38 7.62 -9.32
CA GLY A 155 -11.58 8.32 -8.84
C GLY A 155 -12.75 7.40 -8.48
N THR A 156 -12.79 6.20 -9.05
CA THR A 156 -13.74 5.12 -8.73
C THR A 156 -12.99 3.81 -8.58
N PRO A 157 -12.51 3.47 -7.37
CA PRO A 157 -11.75 2.25 -7.13
C PRO A 157 -12.56 0.98 -7.41
N ALA A 158 -11.87 -0.04 -7.89
CA ALA A 158 -12.38 -1.38 -8.15
C ALA A 158 -11.37 -2.45 -7.70
N LEU A 159 -11.86 -3.64 -7.36
CA LEU A 159 -11.04 -4.70 -6.76
C LEU A 159 -9.82 -5.11 -7.60
N ASN A 160 -9.86 -4.96 -8.93
CA ASN A 160 -8.77 -5.37 -9.81
C ASN A 160 -8.06 -4.19 -10.46
N ASP A 161 -8.11 -3.02 -9.82
CA ASP A 161 -7.40 -1.85 -10.30
C ASP A 161 -5.89 -2.05 -10.20
N ASP A 162 -5.22 -1.47 -11.18
CA ASP A 162 -3.77 -1.47 -11.30
C ASP A 162 -3.11 -0.79 -10.08
N CYS A 163 -1.90 -1.24 -9.73
CA CYS A 163 -1.13 -0.65 -8.63
C CYS A 163 -1.84 -0.69 -7.27
N SER A 164 -2.33 -1.88 -6.90
CA SER A 164 -3.05 -2.11 -5.63
C SER A 164 -2.74 -3.48 -5.01
N VAL A 165 -2.97 -3.61 -3.71
CA VAL A 165 -2.98 -4.90 -3.00
C VAL A 165 -4.38 -5.21 -2.55
N THR A 166 -4.89 -6.39 -2.85
CA THR A 166 -6.20 -6.83 -2.37
C THR A 166 -6.10 -7.91 -1.32
N TYR A 167 -6.99 -7.84 -0.34
CA TYR A 167 -7.25 -8.89 0.64
C TYR A 167 -8.71 -9.30 0.55
N THR A 168 -8.96 -10.56 0.21
CA THR A 168 -10.30 -11.16 0.20
C THR A 168 -10.40 -12.15 1.34
N THR A 169 -11.47 -12.04 2.13
CA THR A 169 -11.71 -12.93 3.28
C THR A 169 -11.71 -14.42 2.94
N SER A 170 -11.39 -15.22 3.95
CA SER A 170 -11.47 -16.68 3.85
C SER A 170 -12.90 -17.14 3.56
N THR A 171 -13.04 -18.13 2.68
CA THR A 171 -14.33 -18.71 2.26
C THR A 171 -14.65 -20.03 2.93
N GLY A 172 -13.76 -20.58 3.78
CA GLY A 172 -14.00 -21.85 4.44
C GLY A 172 -12.93 -22.25 5.46
N VAL A 173 -13.25 -23.26 6.26
CA VAL A 173 -12.35 -23.81 7.28
C VAL A 173 -11.04 -24.29 6.64
N GLY A 174 -9.91 -23.78 7.11
CA GLY A 174 -8.59 -24.11 6.59
C GLY A 174 -8.25 -23.50 5.23
N VAL A 175 -9.16 -22.73 4.63
CA VAL A 175 -8.91 -21.98 3.39
C VAL A 175 -8.28 -20.64 3.75
N LYS A 176 -7.09 -20.37 3.22
CA LYS A 176 -6.42 -19.08 3.46
C LYS A 176 -7.16 -17.95 2.71
N PRO A 177 -7.20 -16.73 3.28
CA PRO A 177 -7.59 -15.52 2.55
C PRO A 177 -6.75 -15.34 1.29
N VAL A 178 -7.33 -14.73 0.26
CA VAL A 178 -6.62 -14.42 -0.98
C VAL A 178 -5.97 -13.06 -0.84
N ILE A 179 -4.64 -13.01 -1.05
CA ILE A 179 -3.86 -11.77 -1.01
C ILE A 179 -3.15 -11.62 -2.34
N ALA A 180 -3.60 -10.66 -3.15
CA ALA A 180 -3.09 -10.43 -4.49
C ALA A 180 -2.48 -9.03 -4.61
N VAL A 181 -1.42 -8.94 -5.42
CA VAL A 181 -0.84 -7.65 -5.83
C VAL A 181 -1.20 -7.49 -7.30
N ASN A 182 -1.88 -6.41 -7.62
CA ASN A 182 -2.03 -5.92 -8.98
C ASN A 182 -0.84 -4.99 -9.23
N GLU A 183 0.06 -5.40 -10.12
CA GLU A 183 1.29 -4.66 -10.43
C GLU A 183 0.97 -3.26 -10.98
N CYS A 184 1.94 -2.35 -11.00
CA CYS A 184 1.76 -1.02 -11.55
C CYS A 184 2.23 -1.00 -13.02
N SER A 185 1.48 -0.36 -13.93
CA SER A 185 1.76 -0.26 -15.36
C SER A 185 1.42 1.10 -16.00
#